data_AF-A0A1V3GDM7-F1
#
_entry.id   AF-A0A1V3GDM7-F1
#
_cell.length_a   1.000
_cell.length_b   1.000
_cell.length_c   1.000
_cell.angle_alpha   90.00
_cell.angle_beta   90.00
_cell.angle_gamma   90.00
#
_symmetry.space_group_name_H-M   'P 1'
#
loop_
_entity.id
_entity.type
_entity.pdbx_description
1 polymer ?
#
loop_
_entity_poly.entity_id
_entity_poly.type
_entity_poly.pdbx_seq_one_letter_code
_entity_poly.pdbx_strand_id
1 'polypeptide(L)' 'MIAFKEFTLSLVFIVGWFILIFSIVGLIVSLFAEGIWVFVLVSVISIGLFLIWFYKKLSH' A
#
# COMPACT_ATOMS: atom_id res chain seq x y z
N MET A 1 -25.14 8.39 8.28
CA MET A 1 -24.14 8.87 7.30
C MET A 1 -22.70 8.87 7.84
N ILE A 2 -22.48 9.26 9.11
CA ILE A 2 -21.15 9.32 9.74
C ILE A 2 -20.51 7.93 9.93
N ALA A 3 -21.25 6.95 10.48
CA ALA A 3 -20.74 5.58 10.70
C ALA A 3 -20.28 4.86 9.41
N PHE A 4 -20.97 5.09 8.29
CA PHE A 4 -20.59 4.52 6.99
C PHE A 4 -19.25 5.09 6.49
N LYS A 5 -18.98 6.36 6.79
CA LYS A 5 -17.75 7.05 6.44
C LYS A 5 -16.57 6.54 7.25
N GLU A 6 -16.77 6.31 8.54
CA GLU A 6 -15.77 5.73 9.45
C GLU A 6 -15.46 4.27 9.09
N PHE A 7 -16.48 3.45 8.84
CA PHE A 7 -16.31 2.07 8.40
C PHE A 7 -15.50 1.95 7.10
N THR A 8 -15.78 2.81 6.13
CA THR A 8 -15.04 2.86 4.86
C THR A 8 -13.57 3.23 5.09
N LEU A 9 -13.32 4.18 6.00
CA LEU A 9 -11.96 4.62 6.36
C LEU A 9 -11.16 3.50 7.01
N SER A 10 -11.76 2.77 7.97
CA SER A 10 -11.15 1.60 8.59
C SER A 10 -10.86 0.50 7.59
N LEU A 11 -11.77 0.25 6.64
CA LEU A 11 -11.61 -0.77 5.61
C LEU A 11 -10.46 -0.42 4.64
N VAL A 12 -10.36 0.83 4.19
CA VAL A 12 -9.25 1.28 3.35
C VAL A 12 -7.92 1.22 4.11
N PHE A 13 -7.91 1.55 5.40
CA PHE A 13 -6.73 1.38 6.24
C PHE A 13 -6.27 -0.07 6.29
N ILE A 14 -7.17 -1.01 6.59
CA ILE A 14 -6.86 -2.44 6.68
C ILE A 14 -6.33 -2.95 5.33
N VAL A 15 -7.03 -2.66 4.23
CA VAL A 15 -6.61 -3.06 2.87
C VAL A 15 -5.26 -2.44 2.50
N GLY A 16 -5.03 -1.17 2.85
CA GLY A 16 -3.78 -0.47 2.61
C GLY A 16 -2.58 -1.09 3.34
N TRP A 17 -2.78 -1.53 4.60
CA TRP A 17 -1.77 -2.27 5.34
C TRP A 17 -1.42 -3.61 4.70
N PHE A 18 -2.43 -4.35 4.21
CA PHE A 18 -2.18 -5.59 3.46
C PHE A 18 -1.37 -5.35 2.19
N ILE A 19 -1.68 -4.30 1.43
CA ILE A 19 -0.94 -3.93 0.22
C ILE A 19 0.51 -3.59 0.56
N LEU A 20 0.75 -2.88 1.66
CA LEU A 20 2.10 -2.53 2.14
C LEU A 20 2.91 -3.79 2.47
N ILE A 21 2.33 -4.71 3.24
CA ILE A 21 2.98 -5.98 3.61
C ILE A 21 3.30 -6.80 2.35
N PHE A 22 2.34 -6.95 1.45
CA PHE A 22 2.54 -7.67 0.19
C PHE A 22 3.61 -7.03 -0.69
N SER A 23 3.66 -5.69 -0.73
CA SER A 23 4.65 -4.95 -1.50
C SER A 23 6.06 -5.15 -0.95
N ILE A 24 6.22 -5.10 0.38
CA ILE A 24 7.51 -5.35 1.05
C ILE A 24 7.96 -6.80 0.83
N VAL A 25 7.07 -7.77 1.03
CA VAL A 25 7.37 -9.19 0.81
C VAL A 25 7.73 -9.44 -0.65
N GLY A 26 6.98 -8.89 -1.61
CA GLY A 26 7.27 -9.00 -3.03
C GLY A 26 8.61 -8.37 -3.41
N LEU A 27 8.97 -7.24 -2.80
CA LEU A 27 10.25 -6.57 -3.02
C LEU A 27 11.40 -7.42 -2.47
N ILE A 28 11.26 -7.99 -1.27
CA ILE A 28 12.23 -8.93 -0.69
C ILE A 28 12.41 -10.15 -1.61
N VAL A 29 11.33 -10.80 -2.03
CA VAL A 29 11.39 -11.97 -2.92
C VAL A 29 12.06 -11.61 -4.26
N SER A 30 11.77 -10.43 -4.82
CA SER A 30 12.37 -9.99 -6.07
C SER A 30 13.88 -9.72 -5.99
N LEU A 31 14.41 -9.42 -4.80
CA LEU A 31 15.86 -9.25 -4.59
C LEU A 31 16.60 -10.60 -4.65
N PHE A 32 15.94 -11.70 -4.28
CA PHE A 32 16.50 -13.05 -4.36
C PHE A 32 16.23 -13.75 -5.69
N ALA A 33 15.14 -13.38 -6.36
CA ALA A 33 14.82 -13.85 -7.71
C ALA A 33 15.48 -12.92 -8.73
N GLU A 34 16.76 -13.16 -9.04
CA GLU A 34 17.51 -12.46 -10.08
C GLU A 34 16.68 -12.40 -11.38
N GLY A 35 16.15 -11.21 -11.70
CA GLY A 35 15.41 -10.96 -12.94
C GLY A 35 14.01 -10.39 -12.81
N ILE A 36 13.41 -10.30 -11.61
CA ILE A 36 12.02 -9.80 -11.48
C ILE A 36 11.94 -8.33 -11.04
N TRP A 37 12.57 -7.46 -11.82
CA TRP A 37 12.53 -6.00 -11.65
C TRP A 37 11.12 -5.39 -11.70
N VAL A 38 10.19 -6.08 -12.37
CA VAL A 38 8.78 -5.66 -12.46
C VAL A 38 8.11 -5.63 -11.08
N PHE A 39 8.40 -6.61 -10.21
CA PHE A 39 7.83 -6.61 -8.85
C PHE A 39 8.38 -5.47 -7.99
N VAL A 40 9.65 -5.10 -8.17
CA VAL A 40 10.25 -3.96 -7.47
C VAL A 40 9.51 -2.67 -7.83
N LEU A 41 9.33 -2.39 -9.12
CA LEU A 41 8.65 -1.17 -9.59
C LEU A 41 7.18 -1.11 -9.12
N VAL A 42 6.45 -2.22 -9.23
CA VAL A 42 5.05 -2.29 -8.79
C VAL A 42 4.94 -2.05 -7.28
N SER A 43 5.81 -2.68 -6.48
CA SER A 43 5.83 -2.48 -5.03
C SER A 43 6.15 -1.02 -4.64
N VAL A 44 7.12 -0.39 -5.30
CA VAL A 44 7.48 1.02 -5.04
C VAL A 44 6.33 1.96 -5.39
N ILE A 45 5.66 1.75 -6.53
CA ILE A 45 4.51 2.56 -6.95
C ILE A 45 3.34 2.38 -5.96
N SER A 46 3.03 1.16 -5.55
CA SER A 46 1.96 0.88 -4.58
C SER A 46 2.21 1.52 -3.22
N ILE A 47 3.45 1.45 -2.70
CA ILE A 47 3.84 2.10 -1.45
C ILE A 47 3.74 3.63 -1.57
N GLY A 48 4.22 4.20 -2.67
CA GLY A 48 4.17 5.65 -2.91
C GLY A 48 2.74 6.18 -2.99
N LEU A 49 1.86 5.51 -3.73
CA LEU A 49 0.45 5.89 -3.83
C LEU A 49 -0.27 5.78 -2.48
N PHE A 50 0.03 4.75 -1.69
CA PHE A 50 -0.51 4.61 -0.34
C PHE A 50 -0.08 5.75 0.59
N LEU A 51 1.21 6.11 0.58
CA LEU A 51 1.73 7.21 1.39
C LEU A 51 1.15 8.56 0.99
N ILE A 52 1.00 8.84 -0.31
CA ILE A 52 0.39 10.09 -0.81
C ILE A 52 -1.08 10.17 -0.37
N TRP A 53 -1.82 9.06 -0.51
CA TRP A 53 -3.22 8.99 -0.08
C TRP A 53 -3.34 9.21 1.44
N PHE A 54 -2.50 8.54 2.22
CA PHE A 54 -2.46 8.66 3.68
C PHE A 54 -2.13 10.09 4.13
N TYR A 55 -1.12 10.71 3.53
CA TYR A 55 -0.75 12.11 3.80
C TYR A 55 -1.90 13.08 3.49
N LYS A 56 -2.54 12.94 2.31
CA LYS A 56 -3.72 13.74 1.95
C LYS A 56 -4.87 13.57 2.92
N LYS A 57 -5.01 12.37 3.51
CA LYS A 57 -6.12 12.07 4.43
C LYS A 57 -5.89 12.60 5.85
N LEU A 58 -4.63 12.74 6.28
CA LEU A 58 -4.26 13.32 7.59
C LEU A 58 -4.09 14.83 7.57
N SER A 59 -3.73 15.41 6.42
CA SER A 59 -3.53 16.87 6.27
C SER A 59 -4.85 17.66 6.20
N HIS A 60 -6.01 17.01 6.29
CA HIS A 60 -7.34 17.58 6.11
C HIS A 60 -8.31 17.06 7.17
#